data_AF-A0A4Q7G4B9-F1
#
_entry.id   AF-A0A4Q7G4B9-F1
#
_cell.length_a   1.000
_cell.length_b   1.000
_cell.length_c   1.000
_cell.angle_alpha   90.00
_cell.angle_beta   90.00
_cell.angle_gamma   90.00
#
_symmetry.space_group_name_H-M   'P 1'
#
loop_
_entity.id
_entity.type
_entity.pdbx_description
1 polymer ?
#
loop_
_entity_poly.entity_id
_entity_poly.type
_entity_poly.pdbx_seq_one_letter_code
_entity_poly.pdbx_strand_id
1 'polypeptide(L)'
;MPLTRGKIGGHDSERLAFTFTMLNDGEAVECQISDAAMDELAGTRGTPSIARQGQFVSLRDEIEKIASGLFDAGPVVKGRTIRIFTKHIGK
;
A
#
# COMPACT_ATOMS: atom_id res chain seq x y z
N MET A 1 15.78 -2.41 6.55
CA MET A 1 15.85 -0.94 6.36
C MET A 1 14.50 -0.53 5.83
N PRO A 2 13.88 0.59 6.27
CA PRO A 2 12.55 0.93 5.78
C PRO A 2 12.62 1.24 4.29
N LEU A 3 11.62 0.78 3.56
CA LEU A 3 11.45 1.15 2.17
C LEU A 3 11.26 2.66 2.08
N THR A 4 11.87 3.29 1.07
CA THR A 4 11.73 4.72 0.84
C THR A 4 10.57 5.02 -0.11
N ARG A 5 10.07 6.25 -0.04
CA ARG A 5 8.91 6.72 -0.79
C ARG A 5 9.14 6.62 -2.31
N GLY A 6 8.28 5.89 -3.01
CA GLY A 6 8.31 5.75 -4.47
C GLY A 6 7.21 6.54 -5.18
N LYS A 7 6.63 5.96 -6.24
CA LYS A 7 5.60 6.60 -7.05
C LYS A 7 4.21 6.18 -6.61
N ILE A 8 3.27 7.11 -6.68
CA ILE A 8 1.85 6.79 -6.56
C ILE A 8 1.43 6.14 -7.88
N GLY A 9 0.76 4.99 -7.81
CA GLY A 9 0.17 4.34 -8.97
C GLY A 9 -1.28 4.77 -9.13
N GLY A 10 -2.17 3.80 -9.35
CA GLY A 10 -3.59 4.04 -9.55
C GLY A 10 -4.48 3.00 -8.87
N HIS A 11 -5.77 3.29 -8.84
CA HIS A 11 -6.78 2.35 -8.36
C HIS A 11 -7.08 1.30 -9.43
N ASP A 12 -6.86 0.04 -9.11
CA ASP A 12 -7.27 -1.11 -9.90
C ASP A 12 -8.63 -1.60 -9.37
N SER A 13 -9.68 -1.32 -10.15
CA SER A 13 -11.06 -1.68 -9.80
C SER A 13 -11.34 -3.18 -9.94
N GLU A 14 -10.56 -3.91 -10.76
CA GLU A 14 -10.72 -5.37 -10.90
C GLU A 14 -10.12 -6.09 -9.70
N ARG A 15 -8.99 -5.59 -9.19
CA ARG A 15 -8.31 -6.14 -8.02
C ARG A 15 -8.80 -5.56 -6.69
N LEU A 16 -9.67 -4.54 -6.74
CA LEU A 16 -10.10 -3.77 -5.57
C LEU A 16 -8.90 -3.34 -4.72
N ALA A 17 -7.89 -2.77 -5.39
CA ALA A 17 -6.65 -2.41 -4.75
C ALA A 17 -6.07 -1.13 -5.36
N PHE A 18 -5.41 -0.34 -4.52
CA PHE A 18 -4.62 0.79 -4.97
C PHE A 18 -3.15 0.38 -5.11
N THR A 19 -2.60 0.61 -6.29
CA THR A 19 -1.22 0.28 -6.65
C THR A 19 -0.30 1.47 -6.39
N PHE A 20 0.90 1.20 -5.89
CA PHE A 20 1.95 2.19 -5.69
C PHE A 20 3.32 1.49 -5.69
N THR A 21 4.39 2.27 -5.70
CA THR A 21 5.75 1.72 -5.58
C THR A 21 6.48 2.35 -4.42
N MET A 22 7.38 1.57 -3.85
CA MET A 22 8.39 2.02 -2.91
C MET A 22 9.77 1.67 -3.43
N LEU A 23 10.83 2.20 -2.80
CA LEU A 23 12.20 2.00 -3.22
C LEU A 23 13.01 1.31 -2.11
N ASN A 24 13.66 0.20 -2.45
CA ASN A 24 14.63 -0.50 -1.61
C ASN A 24 16.03 -0.30 -2.18
N ASP A 25 16.87 0.54 -1.57
CA ASP A 25 18.23 0.83 -2.07
C ASP A 25 18.27 1.21 -3.57
N GLY A 26 17.23 1.89 -4.06
CA GLY A 26 17.07 2.29 -5.46
C GLY A 26 16.35 1.28 -6.36
N GLU A 27 16.07 0.07 -5.90
CA GLU A 27 15.21 -0.88 -6.61
C GLU A 27 13.73 -0.61 -6.32
N ALA A 28 12.91 -0.53 -7.38
CA ALA A 28 11.47 -0.35 -7.26
C ALA A 28 10.80 -1.64 -6.77
N VAL A 29 10.06 -1.52 -5.67
CA VAL A 29 9.23 -2.55 -5.07
C VAL A 29 7.77 -2.20 -5.32
N GLU A 30 7.07 -3.07 -6.04
CA GLU A 30 5.63 -2.92 -6.27
C GLU A 30 4.86 -3.20 -4.99
N CYS A 31 3.97 -2.27 -4.64
CA CYS A 31 3.14 -2.35 -3.46
C CYS A 31 1.67 -2.14 -3.84
N GLN A 32 0.78 -2.83 -3.14
CA GLN A 32 -0.65 -2.74 -3.34
C GLN A 32 -1.32 -2.75 -1.98
N ILE A 33 -2.35 -1.93 -1.83
CA ILE A 33 -3.22 -1.95 -0.67
C ILE A 33 -4.65 -2.20 -1.12
N SER A 34 -5.32 -3.20 -0.54
CA SER A 34 -6.72 -3.45 -0.83
C SER A 34 -7.59 -2.28 -0.39
N ASP A 35 -8.65 -2.06 -1.13
CA ASP A 35 -9.72 -1.10 -0.87
C ASP A 35 -10.21 -1.15 0.57
N ALA A 36 -10.50 -2.36 1.06
CA ALA A 36 -10.96 -2.58 2.43
C ALA A 36 -9.92 -2.18 3.49
N ALA A 37 -8.63 -2.45 3.24
CA ALA A 37 -7.56 -2.07 4.15
C ALA A 37 -7.36 -0.55 4.20
N MET A 38 -7.52 0.12 3.05
CA MET A 38 -7.44 1.58 2.99
C MET A 38 -8.61 2.24 3.72
N ASP A 39 -9.81 1.68 3.59
CA ASP A 39 -11.02 2.12 4.30
C ASP A 39 -10.89 1.90 5.81
N GLU A 40 -10.32 0.78 6.22
CA GLU A 40 -10.05 0.47 7.63
C GLU A 40 -9.04 1.45 8.23
N LEU A 41 -7.95 1.77 7.51
CA LEU A 41 -6.99 2.81 7.91
C LEU A 41 -7.62 4.21 7.98
N ALA A 42 -8.54 4.54 7.07
CA ALA A 42 -9.23 5.83 7.08
C ALA A 42 -10.26 5.93 8.23
N GLY A 43 -10.68 4.80 8.81
CA GLY A 43 -11.86 4.76 9.68
C GLY A 43 -13.18 5.04 8.96
N THR A 44 -13.18 5.01 7.61
CA THR A 44 -14.34 5.32 6.77
C THR A 44 -14.54 4.24 5.72
N ARG A 45 -15.76 3.72 5.56
CA ARG A 45 -16.08 2.70 4.55
C ARG A 45 -16.67 3.33 3.29
N GLY A 46 -16.26 2.82 2.12
CA GLY A 46 -16.93 3.09 0.85
C GLY A 46 -16.48 4.38 0.15
N THR A 47 -15.21 4.76 0.29
CA THR A 47 -14.68 5.91 -0.44
C THR A 47 -14.78 5.69 -1.95
N PRO A 48 -15.39 6.61 -2.72
CA PRO A 48 -15.46 6.50 -4.17
C PRO A 48 -14.07 6.41 -4.80
N SER A 49 -13.94 5.69 -5.91
CA SER A 49 -12.67 5.52 -6.63
C SER A 49 -11.97 6.84 -6.98
N ILE A 50 -12.74 7.90 -7.28
CA ILE A 50 -12.23 9.25 -7.57
C ILE A 50 -11.54 9.89 -6.35
N ALA A 51 -12.02 9.60 -5.14
CA ALA A 51 -11.45 10.12 -3.90
C ALA A 51 -10.33 9.22 -3.34
N ARG A 52 -10.16 8.01 -3.89
CA ARG A 52 -9.23 7.02 -3.37
C ARG A 52 -7.76 7.43 -3.49
N GLN A 53 -7.39 8.17 -4.53
CA GLN A 53 -6.03 8.74 -4.62
C GLN A 53 -5.80 9.77 -3.50
N GLY A 54 -6.79 10.61 -3.19
CA GLY A 54 -6.71 11.59 -2.09
C GLY A 54 -6.62 10.90 -0.71
N GLN A 55 -7.40 9.84 -0.52
CA GLN A 55 -7.33 9.00 0.69
C GLN A 55 -5.96 8.32 0.82
N PHE A 56 -5.43 7.74 -0.27
CA PHE A 56 -4.09 7.16 -0.28
C PHE A 56 -3.03 8.20 0.10
N VAL A 57 -3.06 9.39 -0.50
CA VAL A 57 -2.11 10.47 -0.18
C VAL A 57 -2.18 10.86 1.29
N SER A 58 -3.38 10.94 1.86
CA SER A 58 -3.59 11.29 3.27
C SER A 58 -3.10 10.21 4.24
N LEU A 59 -3.18 8.93 3.83
CA LEU A 59 -2.76 7.77 4.62
C LEU A 59 -1.37 7.24 4.25
N ARG A 60 -0.67 7.94 3.35
CA ARG A 60 0.51 7.41 2.66
C ARG A 60 1.60 6.98 3.63
N ASP A 61 1.86 7.77 4.67
CA ASP A 61 2.92 7.49 5.65
C ASP A 61 2.65 6.18 6.42
N GLU A 62 1.40 5.93 6.83
CA GLU A 62 1.06 4.69 7.55
C GLU A 62 1.05 3.48 6.60
N ILE A 63 0.55 3.65 5.36
CA ILE A 63 0.58 2.59 4.34
C ILE A 63 2.03 2.19 4.01
N GLU A 64 2.92 3.16 3.82
CA GLU A 64 4.35 2.95 3.54
C GLU A 64 5.08 2.26 4.70
N LYS A 65 4.68 2.57 5.95
CA LYS A 65 5.20 1.91 7.15
C LYS A 65 4.76 0.45 7.26
N ILE A 66 3.49 0.15 6.97
CA ILE A 66 2.98 -1.23 6.92
C ILE A 66 3.66 -2.01 5.79
N ALA A 67 3.81 -1.39 4.60
CA ALA A 67 4.53 -1.99 3.47
C ALA A 67 5.97 -2.37 3.85
N SER A 68 6.69 -1.45 4.51
CA SER A 68 8.06 -1.68 4.99
C SER A 68 8.11 -2.86 5.97
N GLY A 69 7.18 -2.93 6.92
CA GLY A 69 7.09 -4.05 7.85
C GLY A 69 6.85 -5.40 7.15
N LEU A 70 5.96 -5.44 6.15
CA LEU A 70 5.69 -6.65 5.36
C LEU A 70 6.86 -7.06 4.45
N PHE A 71 7.64 -6.07 4.00
CA PHE A 71 8.85 -6.30 3.21
C PHE A 71 9.93 -6.91 4.10
N ASP A 72 10.23 -6.31 5.26
CA ASP A 72 11.23 -6.78 6.22
C ASP A 72 10.87 -8.17 6.81
N ALA A 73 9.58 -8.47 7.01
CA ALA A 73 9.12 -9.73 7.59
C ALA A 73 9.13 -10.94 6.63
N GLY A 74 9.29 -10.72 5.33
CA GLY A 74 9.24 -11.79 4.33
C GLY A 74 10.50 -11.88 3.47
N PRO A 75 10.64 -12.95 2.67
CA PRO A 75 11.78 -13.08 1.79
C PRO A 75 11.79 -11.96 0.73
N VAL A 76 12.97 -11.36 0.55
CA VAL A 76 13.24 -10.33 -0.48
C VAL A 76 13.45 -11.03 -1.81
N VAL A 77 12.36 -11.47 -2.43
CA VAL A 77 12.37 -12.08 -3.77
C VAL A 77 12.18 -10.97 -4.80
N LYS A 78 13.07 -10.93 -5.80
CA LYS A 78 12.97 -9.97 -6.90
C LYS A 78 11.64 -10.16 -7.65
N GLY A 79 10.88 -9.08 -7.84
CA GLY A 79 9.55 -9.11 -8.46
C GLY A 79 8.40 -9.45 -7.50
N ARG A 80 8.65 -9.55 -6.19
CA ARG A 80 7.57 -9.72 -5.20
C ARG A 80 6.77 -8.42 -5.07
N THR A 81 5.46 -8.52 -5.29
CA THR A 81 4.52 -7.46 -4.93
C THR A 81 4.16 -7.55 -3.44
N ILE A 82 4.33 -6.44 -2.71
CA ILE A 82 3.85 -6.32 -1.33
C ILE A 82 2.34 -6.05 -1.36
N ARG A 83 1.54 -6.90 -0.73
CA ARG A 83 0.07 -6.78 -0.70
C ARG A 83 -0.41 -6.54 0.71
N ILE A 84 -0.99 -5.38 0.95
CA ILE A 84 -1.57 -4.95 2.23
C ILE A 84 -3.06 -5.26 2.21
N PHE A 85 -3.49 -6.05 3.19
CA PHE A 85 -4.88 -6.44 3.41
C PHE A 85 -5.31 -5.98 4.82
N THR A 86 -6.61 -6.02 5.11
CA THR A 86 -7.17 -5.61 6.41
C THR A 86 -6.50 -6.32 7.58
N LYS A 87 -6.14 -7.61 7.45
CA LYS A 87 -5.38 -8.35 8.47
C LYS A 87 -4.00 -7.76 8.83
N HIS A 88 -3.46 -6.86 8.00
CA HIS A 88 -2.20 -6.15 8.25
C HIS A 88 -2.43 -4.74 8.82
N ILE A 89 -3.67 -4.26 8.81
CA ILE A 89 -4.08 -3.04 9.50
C ILE A 89 -4.35 -3.42 10.95
N GLY A 90 -3.84 -2.61 11.89
CA GLY A 90 -3.82 -2.97 13.31
C GLY A 90 -5.20 -3.26 13.89
N LYS A 91 -5.24 -4.21 14.84
CA LYS A 91 -6.16 -4.15 15.97
C LYS A 91 -5.69 -3.08 16.95
#